data_AF-A0A5J4V487-F1
#
_entry.id   AF-A0A5J4V487-F1
#
_cell.length_a   1.000
_cell.length_b   1.000
_cell.length_c   1.000
_cell.angle_alpha   90.00
_cell.angle_beta   90.00
_cell.angle_gamma   90.00
#
_symmetry.space_group_name_H-M   'P 1'
#
loop_
_entity.id
_entity.type
_entity.pdbx_description
1 polymer ?
#
loop_
_entity_poly.entity_id
_entity_poly.type
_entity_poly.pdbx_seq_one_letter_code
_entity_poly.pdbx_strand_id
1 'polypeptide(L)'
;MKPIKQYYSNIASQADLDKHLDSVYDKEKSNVFKLAVDFAVLIERVDGNNEDQTIKFKYLLPVDASSERRAPLEIRSRDNINVYKQYLRTVIGSMQERTNTDTHEKIVSIFSIMLFVFRYPLVGAAIPSLKQHIKRREIYYVECKVNLCFWTANSFITMPNSKDKRWQDCSRIAEAKRIFSRVNGMEFRDSYQGFDFVGDIDNFINKEQVNVHMYTYESDPPHYELTQNYLVND
;
A
#
# COMPACT_ATOMS: atom_id res chain seq x y z
N MET A 1 8.61 -5.01 -5.82
CA MET A 1 8.33 -3.55 -5.84
C MET A 1 9.49 -2.85 -5.15
N LYS A 2 9.97 -1.69 -5.61
CA LYS A 2 10.99 -0.91 -4.91
C LYS A 2 10.31 0.04 -3.90
N PRO A 3 10.93 0.33 -2.74
CA PRO A 3 10.37 1.29 -1.82
C PRO A 3 10.35 2.68 -2.46
N ILE A 4 9.24 3.40 -2.30
CA ILE A 4 9.04 4.73 -2.88
C ILE A 4 9.50 5.81 -1.89
N LYS A 5 9.39 5.53 -0.60
CA LYS A 5 9.86 6.40 0.48
C LYS A 5 10.45 5.59 1.63
N GLN A 6 11.30 6.26 2.39
CA GLN A 6 11.95 5.71 3.58
C GLN A 6 11.76 6.71 4.73
N TYR A 7 11.41 6.20 5.90
CA TYR A 7 11.24 7.00 7.10
C TYR A 7 12.15 6.43 8.19
N TYR A 8 13.10 7.26 8.62
CA TYR A 8 14.04 6.93 9.68
C TYR A 8 13.61 7.59 10.99
N SER A 9 13.78 6.88 12.11
CA SER A 9 13.65 7.47 13.43
C SER A 9 14.51 6.76 14.46
N ASN A 10 15.12 7.54 15.36
CA ASN A 10 15.70 7.01 16.59
C ASN A 10 14.57 6.69 17.56
N ILE A 11 14.62 5.51 18.19
CA ILE A 11 13.60 5.07 19.13
C ILE A 11 14.26 4.69 20.45
N ALA A 12 13.68 5.14 21.56
CA ALA A 12 14.11 4.76 22.91
C ALA A 12 13.07 3.86 23.61
N SER A 13 11.84 3.81 23.08
CA SER A 13 10.72 3.10 23.67
C SER A 13 9.74 2.59 22.61
N GLN A 14 8.86 1.66 23.01
CA GLN A 14 7.74 1.25 22.17
C GLN A 14 6.76 2.39 21.87
N ALA A 15 6.67 3.39 22.74
CA ALA A 15 5.84 4.58 22.50
C ALA A 15 6.41 5.45 21.38
N ASP A 16 7.74 5.57 21.28
CA ASP A 16 8.39 6.27 20.17
C ASP A 16 8.12 5.58 18.84
N LEU A 17 8.15 4.24 18.84
CA LEU A 17 7.80 3.42 17.68
C LEU A 17 6.36 3.69 17.23
N ASP A 18 5.41 3.63 18.16
CA ASP A 18 3.99 3.85 17.85
C ASP A 18 3.77 5.25 17.26
N LYS A 19 4.37 6.27 17.88
CA LYS A 19 4.31 7.66 17.41
C LYS A 19 4.92 7.80 16.01
N HIS A 20 6.02 7.12 15.74
CA HIS A 20 6.64 7.14 14.43
C HIS A 20 5.75 6.50 13.36
N LEU A 21 5.16 5.34 13.66
CA LEU A 21 4.21 4.65 12.79
C LEU A 21 2.95 5.49 12.52
N ASP A 22 2.41 6.15 13.53
CA ASP A 22 1.28 7.07 13.36
C ASP A 22 1.62 8.24 12.43
N SER A 23 2.80 8.85 12.62
CA SER A 23 3.29 9.90 11.73
C SER A 23 3.45 9.40 10.28
N VAL A 24 3.94 8.17 10.07
CA VAL A 24 4.05 7.60 8.72
C VAL A 24 2.67 7.33 8.13
N TYR A 25 1.76 6.74 8.90
CA TYR A 25 0.39 6.51 8.47
C TYR A 25 -0.30 7.82 8.09
N ASP A 26 -0.25 8.87 8.92
CA ASP A 26 -0.93 10.13 8.61
C ASP A 26 -0.39 10.80 7.34
N LYS A 27 0.88 10.56 6.97
CA LYS A 27 1.49 11.03 5.71
C LYS A 27 1.09 10.19 4.48
N GLU A 28 0.75 8.92 4.69
CA GLU A 28 0.57 7.95 3.61
C GLU A 28 -0.89 7.46 3.47
N LYS A 29 -1.78 7.79 4.42
CA LYS A 29 -3.19 7.32 4.51
C LYS A 29 -4.08 7.63 3.30
N SER A 30 -3.68 8.54 2.41
CA SER A 30 -4.36 8.76 1.13
C SER A 30 -4.05 7.68 0.08
N ASN A 31 -3.16 6.74 0.38
CA ASN A 31 -2.80 5.64 -0.50
C ASN A 31 -3.04 4.30 0.23
N VAL A 32 -3.24 3.24 -0.54
CA VAL A 32 -3.03 1.89 -0.03
C VAL A 32 -1.54 1.58 -0.09
N PHE A 33 -0.95 1.16 1.02
CA PHE A 33 0.48 0.89 1.07
C PHE A 33 0.83 -0.33 1.93
N LYS A 34 2.04 -0.83 1.75
CA LYS A 34 2.70 -1.80 2.61
C LYS A 34 3.95 -1.18 3.24
N LEU A 35 4.32 -1.69 4.41
CA LEU A 35 5.57 -1.37 5.08
C LEU A 35 6.47 -2.59 5.08
N ALA A 36 7.75 -2.36 4.83
CA ALA A 36 8.81 -3.23 5.35
C ALA A 36 9.57 -2.46 6.42
N VAL A 37 10.20 -3.17 7.34
CA VAL A 37 10.91 -2.56 8.46
C VAL A 37 12.32 -3.12 8.58
N ASP A 38 13.28 -2.29 8.96
CA ASP A 38 14.54 -2.81 9.48
C ASP A 38 14.96 -2.02 10.72
N PHE A 39 15.73 -2.65 11.60
CA PHE A 39 16.11 -2.10 12.89
C PHE A 39 17.62 -1.89 12.97
N ALA A 40 18.02 -0.75 13.51
CA ALA A 40 19.40 -0.54 13.89
C ALA A 40 19.64 -1.14 15.28
N VAL A 41 20.64 -2.00 15.35
CA VAL A 41 20.93 -2.79 16.56
C VAL A 41 22.36 -2.60 17.01
N LEU A 42 22.54 -2.56 18.33
CA LEU A 42 23.83 -2.71 18.98
C LEU A 42 24.01 -4.19 19.34
N ILE A 43 25.10 -4.77 18.86
CA ILE A 43 25.46 -6.16 19.07
C ILE A 43 26.73 -6.20 19.90
N GLU A 44 26.67 -6.92 21.00
CA GLU A 44 27.84 -7.29 21.80
C GLU A 44 28.36 -8.64 21.33
N ARG A 45 29.69 -8.73 21.23
CA ARG A 45 30.40 -9.95 20.93
C ARG A 45 31.37 -10.27 22.07
N VAL A 46 31.25 -11.46 22.64
CA VAL A 46 32.17 -11.98 23.67
C VAL A 46 33.11 -12.96 23.00
N ASP A 47 34.38 -12.59 22.85
CA ASP A 47 35.44 -13.48 22.37
C ASP A 47 36.27 -13.98 23.57
N GLY A 48 36.70 -15.25 23.54
CA GLY A 48 37.61 -15.82 24.54
C GLY A 48 36.96 -16.80 25.53
N ASN A 49 37.78 -17.34 26.43
CA ASN A 49 37.37 -18.30 27.46
C ASN A 49 37.13 -17.59 28.79
N ASN A 50 36.61 -18.29 29.80
CA ASN A 50 36.26 -17.70 31.12
C ASN A 50 37.41 -16.97 31.84
N GLU A 51 38.67 -17.18 31.45
CA GLU A 51 39.85 -16.56 32.05
C GLU A 51 40.31 -15.27 31.34
N ASP A 52 40.04 -15.13 30.03
CA ASP A 52 40.43 -13.98 29.20
C ASP A 52 39.28 -13.62 28.24
N GLN A 53 38.25 -12.95 28.77
CA GLN A 53 37.11 -12.48 27.96
C GLN A 53 37.41 -11.09 27.38
N THR A 54 37.21 -10.95 26.06
CA THR A 54 37.20 -9.66 25.38
C THR A 54 35.79 -9.36 24.87
N ILE A 55 35.19 -8.29 25.36
CA ILE A 55 33.88 -7.81 24.92
C ILE A 55 34.08 -6.74 23.84
N LYS A 56 33.49 -6.95 22.66
CA LYS A 56 33.47 -6.00 21.54
C LYS A 56 32.06 -5.59 21.22
N PHE A 57 31.88 -4.34 20.78
CA PHE A 57 30.59 -3.84 20.32
C PHE A 57 30.66 -3.55 18.83
N LYS A 58 29.61 -3.94 18.11
CA LYS A 58 29.35 -3.51 16.73
C LYS A 58 27.92 -3.03 16.62
N TYR A 59 27.66 -2.13 15.68
CA TYR A 59 26.30 -1.73 15.34
C TYR A 59 25.98 -2.14 13.91
N LEU A 60 24.72 -2.43 13.66
CA LEU A 60 24.17 -2.60 12.31
C LEU A 60 23.18 -1.47 12.06
N LEU A 61 23.30 -0.82 10.91
CA LEU A 61 22.35 0.17 10.45
C LEU A 61 21.28 -0.49 9.56
N PRO A 62 20.05 0.04 9.56
CA PRO A 62 18.94 -0.58 8.88
C PRO A 62 19.04 -0.36 7.36
N VAL A 63 18.86 -1.42 6.58
CA VAL A 63 18.91 -1.39 5.11
C VAL A 63 17.76 -2.18 4.50
N ASP A 64 17.32 -1.79 3.29
CA ASP A 64 16.17 -2.44 2.63
C ASP A 64 16.39 -3.94 2.39
N ALA A 65 17.63 -4.36 2.15
CA ALA A 65 17.98 -5.75 1.86
C ALA A 65 17.74 -6.71 3.06
N SER A 66 17.88 -6.22 4.29
CA SER A 66 17.61 -6.97 5.53
C SER A 66 16.21 -6.71 6.09
N SER A 67 15.39 -5.92 5.41
CA SER A 67 14.08 -5.55 5.93
C SER A 67 13.17 -6.76 6.14
N GLU A 68 12.54 -6.80 7.31
CA GLU A 68 11.47 -7.72 7.64
C GLU A 68 10.23 -7.37 6.82
N ARG A 69 9.79 -8.34 6.04
CA ARG A 69 8.67 -8.25 5.08
C ARG A 69 7.58 -9.28 5.38
N ARG A 70 7.75 -10.10 6.43
CA ARG A 70 6.86 -11.23 6.76
C ARG A 70 5.46 -10.83 7.20
N ALA A 71 5.20 -9.57 7.55
CA ALA A 71 3.84 -9.06 7.66
C ALA A 71 3.46 -8.30 6.38
N PRO A 72 2.97 -8.98 5.33
CA PRO A 72 2.44 -8.32 4.14
C PRO A 72 1.05 -7.74 4.41
N LEU A 73 0.89 -6.95 5.48
CA LEU A 73 -0.37 -6.31 5.81
C LEU A 73 -0.55 -5.07 4.93
N GLU A 74 -1.63 -5.03 4.17
CA GLU A 74 -2.05 -3.81 3.49
C GLU A 74 -2.60 -2.82 4.50
N ILE A 75 -2.04 -1.63 4.50
CA ILE A 75 -2.45 -0.55 5.39
C ILE A 75 -3.41 0.34 4.62
N ARG A 76 -4.69 0.25 5.00
CA ARG A 76 -5.81 1.03 4.44
C ARG A 76 -6.49 1.88 5.51
N SER A 77 -6.50 1.43 6.76
CA SER A 77 -7.20 2.06 7.87
C SER A 77 -6.34 2.19 9.13
N ARG A 78 -6.88 2.88 10.14
CA ARG A 78 -6.27 2.99 11.47
C ARG A 78 -6.16 1.62 12.15
N ASP A 79 -7.10 0.72 11.91
CA ASP A 79 -7.05 -0.64 12.46
C ASP A 79 -5.90 -1.44 11.87
N ASN A 80 -5.64 -1.32 10.57
CA ASN A 80 -4.52 -2.01 9.94
C ASN A 80 -3.17 -1.56 10.52
N ILE A 81 -2.97 -0.25 10.71
CA ILE A 81 -1.72 0.24 11.32
C ILE A 81 -1.60 -0.19 12.79
N ASN A 82 -2.71 -0.29 13.53
CA ASN A 82 -2.69 -0.78 14.91
C ASN A 82 -2.33 -2.27 15.00
N VAL A 83 -2.83 -3.11 14.08
CA VAL A 83 -2.40 -4.51 13.96
C VAL A 83 -0.91 -4.59 13.60
N TYR A 84 -0.44 -3.73 12.70
CA TYR A 84 0.97 -3.67 12.34
C TYR A 84 1.86 -3.26 13.53
N LYS A 85 1.42 -2.32 14.38
CA LYS A 85 2.13 -1.97 15.63
C LYS A 85 2.28 -3.19 16.54
N GLN A 86 1.21 -3.96 16.74
CA GLN A 86 1.26 -5.18 17.56
C GLN A 86 2.25 -6.20 16.98
N TYR A 87 2.23 -6.41 15.66
CA TYR A 87 3.19 -7.27 14.99
C TYR A 87 4.64 -6.83 15.24
N LEU A 88 4.93 -5.53 15.08
CA LEU A 88 6.29 -5.01 15.30
C LEU A 88 6.76 -5.16 16.75
N ARG A 89 5.86 -5.02 17.73
CA ARG A 89 6.18 -5.32 19.14
C ARG A 89 6.58 -6.77 19.33
N THR A 90 5.89 -7.71 18.68
CA THR A 90 6.25 -9.13 18.70
C THR A 90 7.61 -9.38 18.02
N VAL A 91 7.90 -8.71 16.90
CA VAL A 91 9.21 -8.80 16.23
C VAL A 91 10.32 -8.31 17.15
N ILE A 92 10.15 -7.13 17.75
CA ILE A 92 11.11 -6.56 18.71
C ILE A 92 11.30 -7.49 19.91
N GLY A 93 10.21 -8.00 20.49
CA GLY A 93 10.26 -8.97 21.58
C GLY A 93 11.08 -10.20 21.18
N SER A 94 10.83 -10.76 20.00
CA SER A 94 11.58 -11.91 19.50
C SER A 94 13.07 -11.62 19.22
N MET A 95 13.42 -10.40 18.81
CA MET A 95 14.81 -9.97 18.62
C MET A 95 15.54 -9.78 19.96
N GLN A 96 14.82 -9.33 20.98
CA GLN A 96 15.36 -9.17 22.34
C GLN A 96 15.44 -10.52 23.08
N GLU A 97 14.51 -11.44 22.83
CA GLU A 97 14.49 -12.80 23.39
C GLU A 97 15.48 -13.74 22.69
N ARG A 98 15.65 -13.61 21.36
CA ARG A 98 16.73 -14.27 20.62
C ARG A 98 18.07 -13.58 20.89
N THR A 99 18.57 -13.71 22.11
CA THR A 99 20.01 -13.92 22.30
C THR A 99 20.42 -15.07 21.37
N ASN A 100 21.29 -14.82 20.39
CA ASN A 100 21.52 -15.71 19.25
C ASN A 100 21.82 -17.15 19.69
N THR A 101 21.48 -18.08 18.79
CA THR A 101 22.01 -19.45 18.74
C THR A 101 23.54 -19.53 18.60
N ASP A 102 24.23 -18.39 18.51
CA ASP A 102 25.68 -18.26 18.56
C ASP A 102 26.07 -17.81 19.97
N THR A 103 26.90 -18.60 20.66
CA THR A 103 27.33 -18.36 22.04
C THR A 103 28.08 -17.05 22.23
N HIS A 104 28.51 -16.40 21.14
CA HIS A 104 29.38 -15.22 21.21
C HIS A 104 28.71 -13.89 20.86
N GLU A 105 27.57 -13.83 20.17
CA GLU A 105 26.96 -12.56 19.75
C GLU A 105 25.53 -12.35 20.29
N LYS A 106 25.28 -11.20 20.92
CA LYS A 106 23.99 -10.84 21.50
C LYS A 106 23.53 -9.45 21.05
N ILE A 107 22.28 -9.32 20.64
CA ILE A 107 21.64 -8.01 20.47
C ILE A 107 21.41 -7.41 21.87
N VAL A 108 22.03 -6.27 22.14
CA VAL A 108 21.96 -5.57 23.43
C VAL A 108 20.91 -4.47 23.41
N SER A 109 20.73 -3.82 22.25
CA SER A 109 19.77 -2.73 22.11
C SER A 109 19.33 -2.54 20.68
N ILE A 110 18.09 -2.05 20.51
CA ILE A 110 17.56 -1.49 19.28
C ILE A 110 17.47 0.02 19.49
N PHE A 111 18.15 0.81 18.66
CA PHE A 111 18.25 2.27 18.87
C PHE A 111 17.61 3.09 17.74
N SER A 112 17.33 2.48 16.59
CA SER A 112 16.57 3.15 15.53
C SER A 112 15.83 2.17 14.63
N ILE A 113 14.92 2.71 13.84
CA ILE A 113 14.06 1.99 12.91
C ILE A 113 14.05 2.71 11.56
N MET A 114 14.01 1.92 10.49
CA MET A 114 13.73 2.38 9.13
C MET A 114 12.45 1.71 8.62
N LEU A 115 11.50 2.53 8.16
CA LEU A 115 10.27 2.08 7.52
C LEU A 115 10.34 2.34 6.01
N PHE A 116 10.19 1.28 5.23
CA PHE A 116 10.19 1.31 3.78
C PHE A 116 8.76 1.26 3.27
N VAL A 117 8.31 2.33 2.61
CA VAL A 117 6.93 2.45 2.10
C VAL A 117 6.85 1.96 0.66
N PHE A 118 5.93 1.02 0.46
CA PHE A 118 5.57 0.44 -0.82
C PHE A 118 4.13 0.84 -1.13
N ARG A 119 3.93 1.89 -1.93
CA ARG A 119 2.57 2.26 -2.35
C ARG A 119 2.11 1.34 -3.45
N TYR A 120 0.86 0.93 -3.36
CA TYR A 120 0.20 0.39 -4.52
C TYR A 120 -0.03 1.53 -5.52
N PRO A 121 0.29 1.33 -6.80
CA PRO A 121 -0.12 2.29 -7.81
C PRO A 121 -1.64 2.45 -7.70
N LEU A 122 -2.11 3.70 -7.65
CA LEU A 122 -3.51 4.10 -7.58
C LEU A 122 -4.24 3.78 -8.91
N VAL A 123 -4.18 2.51 -9.32
CA VAL A 123 -4.84 1.95 -10.51
C VAL A 123 -4.11 2.29 -11.83
N GLY A 124 -4.08 1.33 -12.77
CA GLY A 124 -3.69 1.57 -14.16
C GLY A 124 -2.72 0.54 -14.77
N ALA A 125 -1.94 -0.19 -13.96
CA ALA A 125 -1.12 -1.26 -14.48
C ALA A 125 -1.97 -2.52 -14.71
N ALA A 126 -1.98 -3.04 -15.94
CA ALA A 126 -2.65 -4.30 -16.25
C ALA A 126 -2.11 -5.41 -15.35
N ILE A 127 -2.95 -5.93 -14.45
CA ILE A 127 -2.60 -7.07 -13.60
C ILE A 127 -2.31 -8.26 -14.53
N PRO A 128 -1.12 -8.89 -14.46
CA PRO A 128 -0.76 -9.96 -15.40
C PRO A 128 -1.78 -11.10 -15.45
N SER A 129 -2.37 -11.46 -14.31
CA SER A 129 -3.41 -12.48 -14.21
C SER A 129 -4.71 -12.09 -14.95
N LEU A 130 -5.01 -10.79 -15.08
CA LEU A 130 -6.16 -10.29 -15.83
C LEU A 130 -5.97 -10.32 -17.36
N LYS A 131 -4.75 -10.53 -17.86
CA LYS A 131 -4.51 -10.60 -19.33
C LYS A 131 -5.34 -11.68 -20.02
N GLN A 132 -5.58 -12.80 -19.36
CA GLN A 132 -6.40 -13.88 -19.94
C GLN A 132 -7.86 -13.47 -20.05
N HIS A 133 -8.40 -12.77 -19.04
CA HIS A 133 -9.77 -12.25 -19.03
C HIS A 133 -9.98 -11.19 -20.12
N ILE A 134 -8.98 -10.33 -20.37
CA ILE A 134 -9.00 -9.38 -21.49
C ILE A 134 -9.06 -10.12 -22.84
N LYS A 135 -8.23 -11.16 -23.02
CA LYS A 135 -8.24 -11.98 -24.25
C LYS A 135 -9.58 -12.69 -24.46
N ARG A 136 -10.20 -13.18 -23.38
CA ARG A 136 -11.53 -13.82 -23.39
C ARG A 136 -12.69 -12.83 -23.51
N ARG A 137 -12.43 -11.51 -23.49
CA ARG A 137 -13.43 -10.43 -23.52
C ARG A 137 -14.39 -10.45 -22.33
N GLU A 138 -13.96 -11.00 -21.21
CA GLU A 138 -14.71 -11.01 -19.95
C GLU A 138 -14.62 -9.65 -19.24
N ILE A 139 -13.53 -8.93 -19.47
CA ILE A 139 -13.31 -7.58 -18.95
C ILE A 139 -12.81 -6.65 -20.06
N TYR A 140 -13.10 -5.36 -19.90
CA TYR A 140 -12.60 -4.32 -20.78
C TYR A 140 -11.35 -3.66 -20.19
N TYR A 141 -10.31 -3.54 -21.00
CA TYR A 141 -9.12 -2.78 -20.70
C TYR A 141 -9.08 -1.54 -21.59
N VAL A 142 -8.80 -0.39 -20.97
CA VAL A 142 -8.60 0.89 -21.65
C VAL A 142 -7.25 1.44 -21.19
N GLU A 143 -6.35 1.63 -22.13
CA GLU A 143 -5.03 2.18 -21.82
C GLU A 143 -5.12 3.70 -21.69
N CYS A 144 -4.70 4.24 -20.55
CA CYS A 144 -4.66 5.68 -20.31
C CYS A 144 -3.33 6.07 -19.66
N LYS A 145 -2.72 7.15 -20.15
CA LYS A 145 -1.43 7.66 -19.64
C LYS A 145 -1.57 8.51 -18.37
N VAL A 146 -2.79 8.90 -18.02
CA VAL A 146 -3.13 9.74 -16.86
C VAL A 146 -4.04 8.97 -15.91
N ASN A 147 -4.12 9.40 -14.64
CA ASN A 147 -4.87 8.70 -13.58
C ASN A 147 -6.39 8.89 -13.70
N LEU A 148 -6.98 8.48 -14.82
CA LEU A 148 -8.40 8.70 -15.17
C LEU A 148 -9.22 7.38 -15.15
N CYS A 149 -8.67 6.33 -14.55
CA CYS A 149 -9.23 4.97 -14.54
C CYS A 149 -10.69 4.91 -14.06
N PHE A 150 -11.01 5.55 -12.93
CA PHE A 150 -12.34 5.57 -12.34
C PHE A 150 -13.37 6.22 -13.28
N TRP A 151 -13.05 7.42 -13.79
CA TRP A 151 -13.91 8.14 -14.72
C TRP A 151 -14.07 7.40 -16.06
N THR A 152 -13.04 6.66 -16.47
CA THR A 152 -13.09 5.80 -17.66
C THR A 152 -14.02 4.62 -17.43
N ALA A 153 -14.02 4.01 -16.24
CA ALA A 153 -15.00 3.01 -15.86
C ALA A 153 -16.42 3.59 -15.86
N ASN A 154 -16.63 4.79 -15.29
CA ASN A 154 -17.94 5.44 -15.32
C ASN A 154 -18.46 5.70 -16.75
N SER A 155 -17.56 5.99 -17.70
CA SER A 155 -17.98 6.17 -19.10
C SER A 155 -18.69 4.95 -19.68
N PHE A 156 -18.49 3.73 -19.16
CA PHE A 156 -19.21 2.54 -19.62
C PHE A 156 -20.71 2.56 -19.29
N ILE A 157 -21.11 3.39 -18.32
CA ILE A 157 -22.51 3.65 -18.00
C ILE A 157 -23.08 4.70 -18.96
N THR A 158 -22.38 5.83 -19.16
CA THR A 158 -22.89 6.93 -20.02
C THR A 158 -22.80 6.63 -21.52
N MET A 159 -21.80 5.83 -21.91
CA MET A 159 -21.56 5.38 -23.28
C MET A 159 -21.49 3.85 -23.30
N PRO A 160 -22.59 3.11 -23.15
CA PRO A 160 -22.55 1.65 -23.13
C PRO A 160 -22.04 1.10 -24.47
N ASN A 161 -21.31 -0.01 -24.41
CA ASN A 161 -21.00 -0.80 -25.60
C ASN A 161 -22.21 -1.65 -25.96
N SER A 162 -22.43 -1.87 -27.26
CA SER A 162 -23.36 -2.89 -27.76
C SER A 162 -22.58 -4.04 -28.40
N LYS A 163 -23.27 -5.11 -28.80
CA LYS A 163 -22.66 -6.23 -29.54
C LYS A 163 -21.95 -5.75 -30.82
N ASP A 164 -22.51 -4.72 -31.47
CA ASP A 164 -22.08 -4.25 -32.78
C ASP A 164 -21.26 -2.95 -32.73
N LYS A 165 -21.27 -2.25 -31.58
CA LYS A 165 -20.58 -0.97 -31.43
C LYS A 165 -19.75 -0.93 -30.16
N ARG A 166 -18.44 -0.87 -30.36
CA ARG A 166 -17.46 -0.56 -29.32
C ARG A 166 -16.89 0.84 -29.54
N TRP A 167 -16.91 1.64 -28.49
CA TRP A 167 -16.26 2.95 -28.50
C TRP A 167 -14.73 2.81 -28.46
N GLN A 168 -14.04 3.65 -29.23
CA GLN A 168 -12.58 3.73 -29.19
C GLN A 168 -12.11 4.27 -27.84
N ASP A 169 -10.93 3.84 -27.40
CA ASP A 169 -10.34 4.23 -26.12
C ASP A 169 -10.17 5.76 -26.02
N CYS A 170 -9.84 6.46 -27.11
CA CYS A 170 -9.76 7.91 -27.12
C CYS A 170 -11.13 8.59 -26.87
N SER A 171 -12.22 8.00 -27.39
CA SER A 171 -13.59 8.49 -27.15
C SER A 171 -13.99 8.26 -25.69
N ARG A 172 -13.61 7.10 -25.13
CA ARG A 172 -13.80 6.78 -23.70
C ARG A 172 -13.09 7.78 -22.81
N ILE A 173 -11.82 8.07 -23.10
CA ILE A 173 -11.01 9.02 -22.33
C ILE A 173 -11.59 10.43 -22.44
N ALA A 174 -12.06 10.85 -23.62
CA ALA A 174 -12.71 12.15 -23.80
C ALA A 174 -13.99 12.27 -22.95
N GLU A 175 -14.82 11.23 -22.92
CA GLU A 175 -16.01 11.20 -22.09
C GLU A 175 -15.67 11.18 -20.59
N ALA A 176 -14.67 10.41 -20.19
CA ALA A 176 -14.18 10.39 -18.81
C ALA A 176 -13.74 11.78 -18.33
N LYS A 177 -13.05 12.56 -19.18
CA LYS A 177 -12.71 13.96 -18.88
C LYS A 177 -13.95 14.85 -18.76
N ARG A 178 -14.99 14.63 -19.59
CA ARG A 178 -16.26 15.38 -19.50
C ARG A 178 -17.02 15.08 -18.22
N ILE A 179 -17.12 13.80 -17.84
CA ILE A 179 -17.74 13.37 -16.59
C ILE A 179 -16.99 13.98 -15.41
N PHE A 180 -15.65 13.89 -15.39
CA PHE A 180 -14.83 14.54 -14.35
C PHE A 180 -15.19 16.02 -14.20
N SER A 181 -15.23 16.76 -15.32
CA SER A 181 -15.54 18.19 -15.27
C SER A 181 -16.95 18.48 -14.78
N ARG A 182 -17.93 17.65 -15.15
CA ARG A 182 -19.32 17.77 -14.69
C ARG A 182 -19.45 17.51 -13.19
N VAL A 183 -18.84 16.44 -12.69
CA VAL A 183 -18.97 16.03 -11.28
C VAL A 183 -18.18 16.96 -10.35
N ASN A 184 -16.99 17.40 -10.75
CA ASN A 184 -16.11 18.22 -9.92
C ASN A 184 -16.26 19.72 -10.16
N GLY A 185 -16.96 20.13 -11.22
CA GLY A 185 -17.15 21.55 -11.56
C GLY A 185 -15.87 22.26 -12.02
N MET A 186 -14.87 21.52 -12.48
CA MET A 186 -13.57 22.06 -12.90
C MET A 186 -12.97 21.27 -14.07
N GLU A 187 -12.22 21.93 -14.94
CA GLU A 187 -11.58 21.24 -16.06
C GLU A 187 -10.51 20.23 -15.63
N PHE A 188 -10.45 19.11 -16.35
CA PHE A 188 -9.43 18.10 -16.15
C PHE A 188 -8.02 18.64 -16.45
N ARG A 189 -7.07 18.30 -15.58
CA ARG A 189 -5.64 18.59 -15.75
C ARG A 189 -4.84 17.29 -15.70
N ASP A 190 -3.79 17.18 -16.52
CA ASP A 190 -2.95 15.98 -16.57
C ASP A 190 -2.20 15.71 -15.24
N SER A 191 -2.11 16.71 -14.35
CA SER A 191 -1.60 16.58 -12.98
C SER A 191 -2.59 15.96 -11.98
N TYR A 192 -3.79 15.56 -12.43
CA TYR A 192 -4.78 14.90 -11.59
C TYR A 192 -4.21 13.62 -10.98
N GLN A 193 -4.28 13.51 -9.65
CA GLN A 193 -3.64 12.44 -8.89
C GLN A 193 -4.41 11.11 -8.98
N GLY A 194 -5.67 11.14 -9.42
CA GLY A 194 -6.56 9.98 -9.42
C GLY A 194 -7.80 10.24 -8.57
N PHE A 195 -8.75 9.33 -8.66
CA PHE A 195 -9.97 9.38 -7.87
C PHE A 195 -9.67 8.98 -6.43
N ASP A 196 -10.00 9.84 -5.47
CA ASP A 196 -9.88 9.53 -4.04
C ASP A 196 -11.18 8.91 -3.54
N PHE A 197 -11.19 7.58 -3.38
CA PHE A 197 -12.39 6.89 -2.88
C PHE A 197 -12.81 7.32 -1.47
N VAL A 198 -11.92 7.91 -0.65
CA VAL A 198 -12.28 8.37 0.70
C VAL A 198 -12.91 9.75 0.64
N GLY A 199 -12.38 10.65 -0.18
CA GLY A 199 -12.82 12.04 -0.27
C GLY A 199 -13.93 12.31 -1.31
N ASP A 200 -13.91 11.58 -2.42
CA ASP A 200 -14.67 11.94 -3.63
C ASP A 200 -15.93 11.08 -3.83
N ILE A 201 -16.01 9.88 -3.23
CA ILE A 201 -17.04 8.87 -3.58
C ILE A 201 -18.45 9.34 -3.26
N ASP A 202 -18.68 9.98 -2.11
CA ASP A 202 -20.00 10.43 -1.70
C ASP A 202 -20.53 11.54 -2.62
N ASN A 203 -19.66 12.49 -3.00
CA ASN A 203 -20.01 13.52 -3.97
C ASN A 203 -20.33 12.90 -5.34
N PHE A 204 -19.57 11.88 -5.75
CA PHE A 204 -19.79 11.17 -7.01
C PHE A 204 -21.14 10.44 -7.03
N ILE A 205 -21.40 9.54 -6.08
CA ILE A 205 -22.62 8.70 -6.07
C ILE A 205 -23.87 9.57 -5.97
N ASN A 206 -23.83 10.65 -5.20
CA ASN A 206 -24.97 11.57 -5.06
C ASN A 206 -25.22 12.39 -6.33
N LYS A 207 -24.17 12.80 -7.07
CA LYS A 207 -24.35 13.56 -8.31
C LYS A 207 -24.74 12.69 -9.49
N GLU A 208 -24.10 11.53 -9.64
CA GLU A 208 -24.32 10.64 -10.77
C GLU A 208 -25.47 9.65 -10.52
N GLN A 209 -25.96 9.54 -9.28
CA GLN A 209 -27.06 8.63 -8.89
C GLN A 209 -26.73 7.17 -9.28
N VAL A 210 -25.50 6.74 -8.95
CA VAL A 210 -24.95 5.42 -9.29
C VAL A 210 -24.38 4.75 -8.05
N ASN A 211 -24.75 3.50 -7.84
CA ASN A 211 -24.12 2.63 -6.84
C ASN A 211 -22.74 2.13 -7.33
N VAL A 212 -21.77 2.08 -6.42
CA VAL A 212 -20.40 1.66 -6.74
C VAL A 212 -20.03 0.43 -5.90
N HIS A 213 -19.75 -0.67 -6.59
CA HIS A 213 -19.27 -1.92 -5.99
C HIS A 213 -17.80 -2.15 -6.37
N MET A 214 -16.93 -2.33 -5.38
CA MET A 214 -15.51 -2.57 -5.60
C MET A 214 -15.14 -4.02 -5.32
N TYR A 215 -14.48 -4.65 -6.29
CA TYR A 215 -14.05 -6.04 -6.21
C TYR A 215 -12.53 -6.14 -6.24
N THR A 216 -11.99 -7.07 -5.45
CA THR A 216 -10.61 -7.56 -5.59
C THR A 216 -10.60 -8.85 -6.38
N TYR A 217 -9.53 -9.09 -7.15
CA TYR A 217 -9.34 -10.31 -7.91
C TYR A 217 -8.16 -11.10 -7.34
N GLU A 218 -8.44 -12.32 -6.89
CA GLU A 218 -7.41 -13.31 -6.54
C GLU A 218 -7.24 -14.28 -7.69
N SER A 219 -6.00 -14.66 -8.00
CA SER A 219 -5.70 -15.55 -9.13
C SER A 219 -5.64 -17.03 -8.77
N ASP A 220 -5.61 -17.38 -7.48
CA ASP A 220 -5.43 -18.76 -7.03
C ASP A 220 -6.15 -19.02 -5.68
N PRO A 221 -7.36 -19.61 -5.69
CA PRO A 221 -8.18 -19.90 -6.87
C PRO A 221 -8.70 -18.61 -7.53
N PRO A 222 -8.97 -18.61 -8.86
CA PRO A 222 -9.42 -17.41 -9.56
C PRO A 222 -10.83 -17.01 -9.11
N HIS A 223 -10.96 -15.90 -8.39
CA HIS A 223 -12.26 -15.38 -7.96
C HIS A 223 -12.24 -13.87 -7.75
N TYR A 224 -13.44 -13.27 -7.79
CA TYR A 224 -13.68 -11.88 -7.44
C TYR A 224 -14.36 -11.82 -6.08
N GLU A 225 -13.83 -11.01 -5.17
CA GLU A 225 -14.40 -10.78 -3.84
C GLU A 225 -14.88 -9.33 -3.73
N LEU A 226 -16.12 -9.13 -3.27
CA LEU A 226 -16.64 -7.79 -2.99
C LEU A 226 -15.96 -7.24 -1.74
N THR A 227 -15.30 -6.10 -1.85
CA THR A 227 -14.55 -5.49 -0.73
C THR A 227 -15.19 -4.24 -0.19
N GLN A 228 -15.82 -3.44 -1.05
CA GLN A 228 -16.46 -2.19 -0.66
C GLN A 228 -17.73 -1.97 -1.48
N ASN A 229 -18.71 -1.32 -0.86
CA ASN A 229 -19.98 -0.99 -1.47
C ASN A 229 -20.39 0.42 -1.05
N TYR A 230 -20.68 1.27 -2.03
CA TYR A 230 -21.14 2.64 -1.85
C TYR A 230 -22.49 2.76 -2.55
N LEU A 231 -23.52 3.09 -1.76
CA LEU A 231 -24.90 3.16 -2.22
C LEU A 231 -25.37 4.61 -2.20
N VAL A 232 -26.18 4.98 -3.18
CA VAL A 232 -26.92 6.25 -3.13
C VAL A 232 -27.83 6.21 -1.91
N ASN A 233 -27.78 7.25 -1.06
CA ASN A 233 -28.71 7.36 0.05
C ASN A 233 -30.09 7.73 -0.50
N ASP A 234 -31.10 6.92 -0.18
CA ASP A 234 -32.51 7.19 -0.47
C ASP A 234 -33.03 8.45 0.26
#